data_AF-A0A0D6LSL0-F1
#
_entry.id   AF-A0A0D6LSL0-F1
#
_cell.length_a   1.000
_cell.length_b   1.000
_cell.length_c   1.000
_cell.angle_alpha   90.00
_cell.angle_beta   90.00
_cell.angle_gamma   90.00
#
_symmetry.space_group_name_H-M   'P 1'
#
loop_
_entity.id
_entity.type
_entity.pdbx_description
1 polymer ?
#
loop_
_entity_poly.entity_id
_entity_poly.type
_entity_poly.pdbx_seq_one_letter_code
_entity_poly.pdbx_strand_id
1 'polypeptide(L)'
;MTACLALDRPDLRAKVIKCNEIQEQLTGGGVNGALIPVREYLEAYYGCQYDRFFIQLAALESERFKFDRYLAPHFNYYSRGMRLRAYEQFLTPYKTVRIDMMARDFGVSRAFIDKELHRLIAAGQLHCRQVLTPRISFVLMLAFYSYRIDAVHGVIEMNHPDSKNYLYKAVIKDGDILLNRIQKLARVINA
;
A
#
# COMPACT_ATOMS: atom_id res chain seq x y z
N MET A 1 1.51 -9.13 -11.80
CA MET A 1 0.45 -8.46 -11.01
C MET A 1 0.58 -8.72 -9.51
N THR A 2 0.41 -9.96 -9.03
CA THR A 2 0.53 -10.31 -7.59
C THR A 2 1.91 -10.02 -7.00
N ALA A 3 2.97 -10.29 -7.77
CA ALA A 3 4.34 -9.99 -7.39
C ALA A 3 4.58 -8.50 -7.08
N CYS A 4 3.90 -7.58 -7.78
CA CYS A 4 4.01 -6.13 -7.54
C CYS A 4 3.44 -5.71 -6.18
N LEU A 5 2.47 -6.46 -5.64
CA LEU A 5 1.87 -6.18 -4.34
C LEU A 5 2.65 -6.84 -3.20
N ALA A 6 3.16 -8.04 -3.43
CA ALA A 6 3.78 -8.88 -2.41
C ALA A 6 5.28 -8.63 -2.19
N LEU A 7 6.02 -8.27 -3.23
CA LEU A 7 7.48 -8.10 -3.15
C LEU A 7 7.88 -6.66 -2.83
N ASP A 8 8.91 -6.53 -2.01
CA ASP A 8 9.58 -5.25 -1.79
C ASP A 8 10.42 -4.85 -3.01
N ARG A 9 10.74 -3.56 -3.15
CA ARG A 9 11.49 -3.01 -4.30
C ARG A 9 12.75 -3.79 -4.73
N PRO A 10 13.68 -4.18 -3.83
CA PRO A 10 14.88 -4.92 -4.25
C PRO A 10 14.54 -6.31 -4.82
N ASP A 11 13.59 -6.99 -4.20
CA ASP A 11 13.14 -8.32 -4.63
C ASP A 11 12.36 -8.25 -5.94
N LEU A 12 11.54 -7.22 -6.13
CA LEU A 12 10.81 -6.99 -7.37
C LEU A 12 11.78 -6.78 -8.53
N ARG A 13 12.86 -6.02 -8.31
CA ARG A 13 13.90 -5.82 -9.33
C ARG A 13 14.59 -7.13 -9.68
N ALA A 14 14.99 -7.90 -8.68
CA ALA A 14 15.74 -9.14 -8.87
C ALA A 14 14.87 -10.22 -9.55
N LYS A 15 13.64 -10.43 -9.07
CA LYS A 15 12.79 -11.56 -9.46
C LYS A 15 11.90 -11.28 -10.68
N VAL A 16 11.54 -10.02 -10.94
CA VAL A 16 10.58 -9.68 -12.01
C VAL A 16 11.25 -8.89 -13.12
N ILE A 17 11.94 -7.79 -12.79
CA ILE A 17 12.50 -6.88 -13.81
C ILE A 17 13.72 -7.50 -14.50
N LYS A 18 14.62 -8.14 -13.74
CA LYS A 18 15.84 -8.76 -14.27
C LYS A 18 15.66 -10.20 -14.75
N CYS A 19 14.47 -10.78 -14.58
CA CYS A 19 14.23 -12.16 -14.98
C CYS A 19 14.02 -12.24 -16.50
N ASN A 20 14.92 -12.96 -17.18
CA ASN A 20 14.92 -13.06 -18.65
C ASN A 20 13.61 -13.68 -19.18
N GLU A 21 13.07 -14.71 -18.52
CA GLU A 21 11.80 -15.34 -18.92
C GLU A 21 10.64 -14.34 -18.94
N ILE A 22 10.57 -13.48 -17.93
CA ILE A 22 9.52 -12.47 -17.81
C ILE A 22 9.72 -11.37 -18.86
N GLN A 23 10.95 -10.92 -19.08
CA GLN A 23 11.26 -9.88 -20.08
C GLN A 23 10.99 -10.35 -21.50
N GLU A 24 11.28 -11.60 -21.83
CA GLU A 24 10.99 -12.17 -23.15
C GLU A 24 9.48 -12.20 -23.42
N GLN A 25 8.67 -12.63 -22.45
CA GLN A 25 7.22 -12.65 -22.59
C GLN A 25 6.60 -11.24 -22.64
N LEU A 26 7.16 -10.28 -21.89
CA LEU A 26 6.71 -8.88 -21.92
C LEU A 26 7.11 -8.17 -23.22
N THR A 27 8.26 -8.50 -23.80
CA THR A 27 8.76 -7.91 -25.06
C THR A 27 8.11 -8.56 -26.28
N GLY A 28 7.89 -9.87 -26.24
CA GLY A 28 7.20 -10.63 -27.28
C GLY A 28 5.70 -10.35 -27.37
N GLY A 29 5.14 -9.50 -26.50
CA GLY A 29 3.73 -9.08 -26.51
C GLY A 29 2.72 -10.16 -26.09
N GLY A 30 3.15 -11.41 -25.89
CA GLY A 30 2.28 -12.55 -25.67
C GLY A 30 1.34 -12.83 -26.86
N VAL A 31 0.34 -13.69 -26.64
CA VAL A 31 -0.71 -13.94 -27.64
C VAL A 31 -1.53 -12.66 -27.83
N ASN A 32 -1.41 -12.02 -29.00
CA ASN A 32 -2.13 -10.80 -29.42
C ASN A 32 -1.75 -9.47 -28.73
N GLY A 33 -0.50 -9.30 -28.25
CA GLY A 33 -0.08 -8.01 -27.67
C GLY A 33 -0.72 -7.69 -26.30
N ALA A 34 -1.38 -8.66 -25.68
CA ALA A 34 -2.14 -8.52 -24.44
C ALA A 34 -1.28 -8.06 -23.25
N LEU A 35 0.04 -8.26 -23.30
CA LEU A 35 0.97 -7.99 -22.20
C LEU A 35 1.62 -6.61 -22.27
N ILE A 36 1.40 -5.85 -23.36
CA ILE A 36 1.98 -4.50 -23.55
C ILE A 36 1.54 -3.54 -22.43
N PRO A 37 0.26 -3.47 -22.02
CA PRO A 37 -0.16 -2.58 -20.92
C PRO A 37 0.45 -2.98 -19.57
N VAL A 38 0.74 -4.26 -19.37
CA VAL A 38 1.34 -4.78 -18.13
C VAL A 38 2.81 -4.38 -18.04
N ARG A 39 3.52 -4.38 -19.17
CA ARG A 39 4.92 -3.91 -19.26
C ARG A 39 5.00 -2.42 -18.90
N GLU A 40 4.17 -1.59 -19.56
CA GLU A 40 4.14 -0.15 -19.30
C GLU A 40 3.76 0.18 -17.86
N TYR A 41 2.83 -0.57 -17.29
CA TYR A 41 2.47 -0.46 -15.87
C TYR A 41 3.64 -0.78 -14.93
N LEU A 42 4.37 -1.86 -15.19
CA LEU A 42 5.52 -2.25 -14.37
C LEU A 42 6.66 -1.22 -14.47
N GLU A 43 6.96 -0.76 -15.67
CA GLU A 43 7.97 0.26 -15.94
C GLU A 43 7.59 1.61 -15.29
N ALA A 44 6.34 2.05 -15.40
CA ALA A 44 5.87 3.29 -14.78
C ALA A 44 5.97 3.22 -13.24
N TYR A 45 5.58 2.09 -12.64
CA TYR A 45 5.68 1.90 -11.20
C TYR A 45 7.14 1.91 -10.70
N TYR A 46 8.03 1.19 -11.38
CA TYR A 46 9.43 1.12 -10.99
C TYR A 46 10.18 2.43 -11.28
N GLY A 47 9.87 3.08 -12.40
CA GLY A 47 10.42 4.38 -12.82
C GLY A 47 9.90 5.58 -12.04
N CYS A 48 9.02 5.38 -11.04
CA CYS A 48 8.40 6.44 -10.24
C CYS A 48 7.58 7.46 -11.07
N GLN A 49 7.00 7.04 -12.19
CA GLN A 49 6.13 7.88 -13.03
C GLN A 49 4.67 7.68 -12.59
N TYR A 50 4.24 8.44 -11.57
CA TYR A 50 2.97 8.21 -10.88
C TYR A 50 1.74 8.61 -11.71
N ASP A 51 1.86 9.67 -12.52
CA ASP A 51 0.86 10.11 -13.48
C ASP A 51 0.45 8.99 -14.46
N ARG A 52 1.44 8.41 -15.15
CA ARG A 52 1.26 7.32 -16.10
C ARG A 52 0.80 6.05 -15.40
N PHE A 53 1.34 5.78 -14.21
CA PHE A 53 0.93 4.64 -13.41
C PHE A 53 -0.57 4.66 -13.08
N PHE A 54 -1.16 5.81 -12.75
CA PHE A 54 -2.60 5.91 -12.47
C PHE A 54 -3.45 5.65 -13.71
N ILE A 55 -3.03 6.17 -14.87
CA ILE A 55 -3.71 5.94 -16.16
C ILE A 55 -3.67 4.44 -16.50
N GLN A 56 -2.49 3.82 -16.42
CA GLN A 56 -2.29 2.40 -16.72
C GLN A 56 -3.02 1.49 -15.73
N LEU A 57 -3.05 1.86 -14.44
CA LEU A 57 -3.82 1.13 -13.43
C LEU A 57 -5.32 1.14 -13.74
N ALA A 58 -5.86 2.30 -14.17
CA ALA A 58 -7.26 2.42 -14.56
C ALA A 58 -7.58 1.59 -15.81
N ALA A 59 -6.71 1.62 -16.83
CA ALA A 59 -6.86 0.82 -18.04
C ALA A 59 -6.88 -0.70 -17.73
N LEU A 60 -5.96 -1.18 -16.90
CA LEU A 60 -5.90 -2.59 -16.47
C LEU A 60 -7.13 -3.00 -15.66
N GLU A 61 -7.66 -2.09 -14.84
CA GLU A 61 -8.88 -2.34 -14.07
C GLU A 61 -10.09 -2.52 -14.98
N SER A 62 -10.26 -1.64 -15.98
CA SER A 62 -11.38 -1.72 -16.92
C SER A 62 -11.27 -2.89 -17.88
N GLU A 63 -10.08 -3.20 -18.38
CA GLU A 63 -9.90 -4.16 -19.49
C GLU A 63 -9.63 -5.60 -19.05
N ARG A 64 -9.07 -5.81 -17.84
CA ARG A 64 -8.61 -7.14 -17.41
C ARG A 64 -9.18 -7.56 -16.06
N PHE A 65 -9.04 -6.73 -15.02
CA PHE A 65 -9.36 -7.18 -13.65
C PHE A 65 -10.83 -7.48 -13.43
N LYS A 66 -11.74 -6.74 -14.09
CA LYS A 66 -13.18 -6.99 -13.98
C LYS A 66 -13.64 -8.25 -14.73
N PHE A 67 -12.92 -8.63 -15.79
CA PHE A 67 -13.28 -9.75 -16.66
C PHE A 67 -12.59 -11.06 -16.29
N ASP A 68 -11.52 -11.02 -15.49
CA ASP A 68 -10.84 -12.21 -15.00
C ASP A 68 -11.61 -12.85 -13.84
N ARG A 69 -11.99 -14.11 -14.01
CA ARG A 69 -12.74 -14.91 -13.02
C ARG A 69 -12.10 -14.91 -11.63
N TYR A 70 -10.77 -14.93 -11.53
CA TYR A 70 -10.08 -15.05 -10.24
C TYR A 70 -9.81 -13.70 -9.58
N LEU A 71 -9.59 -12.65 -10.37
CA LEU A 71 -9.28 -11.31 -9.86
C LEU A 71 -10.52 -10.42 -9.69
N ALA A 72 -11.63 -10.72 -10.37
CA ALA A 72 -12.89 -9.98 -10.26
C ALA A 72 -13.47 -9.82 -8.84
N PRO A 73 -13.33 -10.76 -7.89
CA PRO A 73 -13.75 -10.49 -6.51
C PRO A 73 -12.76 -9.61 -5.73
N HIS A 74 -11.50 -9.53 -6.16
CA HIS A 74 -10.41 -8.91 -5.41
C HIS A 74 -9.81 -7.67 -6.08
N PHE A 75 -10.34 -7.20 -7.21
CA PHE A 75 -9.75 -6.06 -7.94
C PHE A 75 -9.73 -4.78 -7.09
N ASN A 76 -10.77 -4.52 -6.30
CA ASN A 76 -10.82 -3.35 -5.40
C ASN A 76 -9.70 -3.40 -4.35
N TYR A 77 -9.41 -4.60 -3.83
CA TYR A 77 -8.32 -4.80 -2.89
C TYR A 77 -6.97 -4.57 -3.57
N TYR A 78 -6.80 -5.10 -4.78
CA TYR A 78 -5.58 -4.90 -5.56
C TYR A 78 -5.34 -3.41 -5.91
N SER A 79 -6.33 -2.71 -6.46
CA SER A 79 -6.19 -1.30 -6.86
C SER A 79 -5.94 -0.39 -5.67
N ARG A 80 -6.55 -0.68 -4.52
CA ARG A 80 -6.28 0.01 -3.26
C ARG A 80 -4.87 -0.27 -2.76
N GLY A 81 -4.43 -1.52 -2.77
CA GLY A 81 -3.09 -1.91 -2.34
C GLY A 81 -2.00 -1.27 -3.20
N MET A 82 -2.17 -1.25 -4.52
CA MET A 82 -1.21 -0.64 -5.44
C MET A 82 -1.12 0.89 -5.29
N ARG A 83 -2.24 1.58 -5.07
CA ARG A 83 -2.24 3.02 -4.73
C ARG A 83 -1.50 3.30 -3.43
N LEU A 84 -1.76 2.51 -2.39
CA LEU A 84 -1.07 2.62 -1.12
C LEU A 84 0.45 2.50 -1.28
N ARG A 85 0.92 1.48 -2.01
CA ARG A 85 2.35 1.28 -2.26
C ARG A 85 2.97 2.45 -3.03
N ALA A 86 2.27 3.01 -4.00
CA ALA A 86 2.75 4.19 -4.73
C ALA A 86 2.89 5.41 -3.81
N TYR A 87 1.93 5.65 -2.90
CA TYR A 87 2.03 6.73 -1.91
C TYR A 87 3.16 6.49 -0.90
N GLU A 88 3.30 5.27 -0.37
CA GLU A 88 4.43 4.91 0.51
C GLU A 88 5.77 5.14 -0.18
N GLN A 89 5.90 4.70 -1.43
CA GLN A 89 7.11 4.86 -2.23
C GLN A 89 7.47 6.34 -2.46
N PHE A 90 6.46 7.18 -2.73
CA PHE A 90 6.66 8.60 -2.92
C PHE A 90 7.06 9.31 -1.62
N LEU A 91 6.44 8.94 -0.49
CA LEU A 91 6.67 9.61 0.79
C LEU A 91 7.97 9.16 1.47
N THR A 92 8.39 7.90 1.33
CA THR A 92 9.60 7.32 1.96
C THR A 92 10.85 8.21 1.95
N PRO A 93 11.26 8.86 0.83
CA PRO A 93 12.46 9.70 0.81
C PRO A 93 12.31 11.07 1.50
N TYR A 94 11.10 11.51 1.81
CA TYR A 94 10.83 12.86 2.31
C TYR A 94 10.39 12.84 3.77
N LYS A 95 10.98 13.71 4.60
CA LYS A 95 10.47 13.93 5.97
C LYS A 95 9.19 14.76 5.97
N THR A 96 9.07 15.70 5.04
CA THR A 96 7.95 16.64 4.97
C THR A 96 7.64 16.93 3.51
N VAL A 97 6.36 16.88 3.13
CA VAL A 97 5.91 17.07 1.74
C VAL A 97 4.67 17.97 1.69
N ARG A 98 4.61 18.89 0.72
CA ARG A 98 3.39 19.68 0.45
C ARG A 98 2.41 18.88 -0.38
N ILE A 99 1.12 18.91 -0.01
CA ILE A 99 0.06 18.19 -0.72
C ILE A 99 -0.06 18.68 -2.18
N ASP A 100 0.17 19.97 -2.43
CA ASP A 100 0.11 20.52 -3.80
C ASP A 100 1.19 19.95 -4.74
N MET A 101 2.38 19.63 -4.21
CA MET A 101 3.44 18.99 -4.99
C MET A 101 3.06 17.55 -5.30
N MET A 102 2.59 16.82 -4.29
CA MET A 102 2.10 15.45 -4.45
C MET A 102 0.94 15.37 -5.45
N ALA A 103 0.01 16.32 -5.42
CA ALA A 103 -1.10 16.38 -6.37
C ALA A 103 -0.61 16.54 -7.83
N ARG A 104 0.42 17.38 -8.06
CA ARG A 104 1.01 17.59 -9.38
C ARG A 104 1.73 16.34 -9.91
N ASP A 105 2.55 15.70 -9.08
CA ASP A 105 3.34 14.53 -9.50
C ASP A 105 2.45 13.31 -9.80
N PHE A 106 1.31 13.20 -9.13
CA PHE A 106 0.31 12.16 -9.38
C PHE A 106 -0.73 12.54 -10.44
N GLY A 107 -0.75 13.79 -10.91
CA GLY A 107 -1.70 14.27 -11.92
C GLY A 107 -3.16 14.33 -11.42
N VAL A 108 -3.38 14.55 -10.13
CA VAL A 108 -4.72 14.56 -9.49
C VAL A 108 -4.97 15.84 -8.71
N SER A 109 -6.22 16.10 -8.31
CA SER A 109 -6.55 17.28 -7.51
C SER A 109 -6.10 17.15 -6.05
N ARG A 110 -5.81 18.28 -5.41
CA ARG A 110 -5.47 18.34 -3.98
C ARG A 110 -6.55 17.67 -3.11
N ALA A 111 -7.82 17.97 -3.39
CA ALA A 111 -8.95 17.41 -2.65
C ALA A 111 -9.05 15.88 -2.78
N PHE A 112 -8.61 15.32 -3.92
CA PHE A 112 -8.57 13.89 -4.12
C PHE A 112 -7.51 13.22 -3.24
N ILE A 113 -6.29 13.76 -3.22
CA ILE A 113 -5.20 13.23 -2.38
C ILE A 113 -5.57 13.31 -0.90
N ASP A 114 -6.12 14.44 -0.46
CA ASP A 114 -6.54 14.65 0.93
C ASP A 114 -7.54 13.57 1.38
N LYS A 115 -8.58 13.33 0.58
CA LYS A 115 -9.59 12.31 0.85
C LYS A 115 -9.02 10.88 0.86
N GLU A 116 -8.13 10.55 -0.08
CA GLU A 116 -7.53 9.22 -0.15
C GLU A 116 -6.57 8.98 1.02
N LEU A 117 -5.71 9.94 1.36
CA LEU A 117 -4.81 9.83 2.51
C LEU A 117 -5.59 9.72 3.82
N HIS A 118 -6.64 10.53 4.01
CA HIS A 118 -7.52 10.41 5.17
C HIS A 118 -8.13 9.01 5.30
N ARG A 119 -8.60 8.41 4.20
CA ARG A 119 -9.12 7.03 4.21
C ARG A 119 -8.05 5.98 4.52
N LEU A 120 -6.84 6.16 4.01
CA LEU A 120 -5.73 5.20 4.20
C LEU A 120 -5.17 5.27 5.64
N ILE A 121 -5.14 6.46 6.23
CA ILE A 121 -4.79 6.66 7.65
C ILE A 121 -5.91 6.10 8.54
N ALA A 122 -7.18 6.37 8.23
CA ALA A 122 -8.30 5.82 8.99
C ALA A 122 -8.38 4.28 8.93
N ALA A 123 -7.85 3.66 7.87
CA ALA A 123 -7.94 2.22 7.65
C ALA A 123 -6.81 1.38 8.25
N GLY A 124 -5.80 1.97 8.88
CA GLY A 124 -4.70 1.20 9.47
C GLY A 124 -3.62 0.80 8.46
N GLN A 125 -3.78 1.13 7.18
CA GLN A 125 -3.00 0.52 6.10
C GLN A 125 -1.66 1.21 5.84
N LEU A 126 -1.56 2.52 6.04
CA LEU A 126 -0.32 3.28 5.79
C LEU A 126 0.85 2.94 6.73
N HIS A 127 0.72 2.01 7.69
CA HIS A 127 1.84 1.44 8.46
C HIS A 127 1.57 0.02 8.98
N CYS A 128 0.93 -0.85 8.20
CA CYS A 128 0.69 -2.23 8.62
C CYS A 128 1.22 -3.25 7.62
N ARG A 129 2.50 -3.59 7.75
CA ARG A 129 2.87 -5.00 7.65
C ARG A 129 2.33 -5.69 8.92
N GLN A 130 1.11 -6.21 8.79
CA GLN A 130 0.33 -7.08 9.68
C GLN A 130 0.09 -6.60 11.13
N VAL A 131 -1.17 -6.36 11.50
CA VAL A 131 -2.03 -7.33 12.22
C VAL A 131 -3.43 -6.70 12.30
N LEU A 132 -4.43 -7.44 11.79
CA LEU A 132 -5.86 -7.18 11.94
C LEU A 132 -6.21 -6.84 13.41
N THR A 133 -6.76 -5.64 13.66
CA THR A 133 -7.75 -5.44 14.74
C THR A 133 -8.69 -4.29 14.38
N PRO A 134 -9.97 -4.57 14.07
CA PRO A 134 -10.97 -3.53 13.86
C PRO A 134 -11.69 -3.27 15.19
N ARG A 135 -11.30 -2.26 15.99
CA ARG A 135 -12.16 -1.69 17.08
C ARG A 135 -11.59 -0.56 17.96
N ILE A 136 -10.72 0.32 17.49
CA ILE A 136 -10.23 1.40 18.37
C ILE A 136 -10.39 2.77 17.72
N SER A 137 -10.96 3.67 18.52
CA SER A 137 -11.50 4.99 18.22
C SER A 137 -10.67 5.90 17.32
N PHE A 138 -11.42 6.63 16.50
CA PHE A 138 -11.08 7.65 15.49
C PHE A 138 -10.07 8.74 15.91
N VAL A 139 -9.73 8.85 17.20
CA VAL A 139 -8.84 9.91 17.75
C VAL A 139 -7.45 9.35 18.14
N LEU A 140 -7.34 8.07 18.50
CA LEU A 140 -6.08 7.47 18.99
C LEU A 140 -5.20 6.92 17.87
N MET A 141 -5.76 6.78 16.66
CA MET A 141 -5.06 6.24 15.49
C MET A 141 -3.96 7.17 14.97
N LEU A 142 -4.11 8.49 15.16
CA LEU A 142 -3.11 9.49 14.77
C LEU A 142 -1.80 9.43 15.58
N ALA A 143 -1.80 8.76 16.74
CA ALA A 143 -0.63 8.66 17.62
C ALA A 143 0.32 7.48 17.30
N PHE A 144 -0.12 6.52 16.49
CA PHE A 144 0.69 5.35 16.08
C PHE A 144 1.10 5.39 14.60
N TYR A 145 0.62 6.38 13.86
CA TYR A 145 0.91 6.56 12.46
C TYR A 145 2.15 7.42 12.25
N SER A 146 3.04 6.97 11.37
CA SER A 146 4.20 7.72 10.89
C SER A 146 3.83 8.92 10.02
N TYR A 147 2.55 9.30 9.87
CA TYR A 147 2.12 10.40 9.02
C TYR A 147 1.19 11.34 9.80
N ARG A 148 1.58 12.60 9.89
CA ARG A 148 0.72 13.70 10.34
C ARG A 148 0.37 14.57 9.16
N ILE A 149 -0.92 14.84 8.98
CA ILE A 149 -1.41 15.75 7.95
C ILE A 149 -1.84 17.03 8.65
N ASP A 150 -1.09 18.11 8.41
CA ASP A 150 -1.45 19.44 8.85
C ASP A 150 -2.32 20.09 7.78
N ALA A 151 -3.64 19.92 7.91
CA ALA A 151 -4.62 20.47 6.97
C ALA A 151 -4.53 22.01 6.85
N VAL A 152 -4.14 22.69 7.94
CA VAL A 152 -3.97 24.16 7.99
C VAL A 152 -2.82 24.64 7.11
N HIS A 153 -1.71 23.90 7.10
CA HIS A 153 -0.52 24.25 6.31
C HIS A 153 -0.43 23.48 4.98
N GLY A 154 -1.29 22.48 4.76
CA GLY A 154 -1.28 21.63 3.58
C GLY A 154 -0.02 20.76 3.48
N VAL A 155 0.50 20.33 4.62
CA VAL A 155 1.77 19.61 4.75
C VAL A 155 1.55 18.22 5.33
N ILE A 156 2.27 17.25 4.78
CA ILE A 156 2.36 15.88 5.29
C ILE A 156 3.73 15.73 5.95
N GLU A 157 3.75 15.47 7.25
CA GLU A 157 4.96 15.19 8.01
C GLU A 157 5.09 13.70 8.30
N MET A 158 6.28 13.16 8.10
CA MET A 158 6.62 11.78 8.42
C MET A 158 7.30 11.69 9.79
N ASN A 159 6.71 10.92 10.69
CA ASN A 159 7.24 10.62 12.01
C ASN A 159 7.83 9.20 12.02
N HIS A 160 9.10 9.05 11.64
CA HIS A 160 9.78 7.75 11.65
C HIS A 160 9.87 7.20 13.09
N PRO A 161 9.09 6.16 13.46
CA PRO A 161 9.22 5.58 14.77
C PRO A 161 10.49 4.72 14.82
N ASP A 162 11.26 4.84 15.90
CA ASP A 162 12.45 4.01 16.09
C ASP A 162 12.11 2.52 16.04
N SER A 163 12.94 1.74 15.34
CA SER A 163 12.77 0.29 15.16
C SER A 163 12.56 -0.45 16.50
N LYS A 164 13.30 -0.06 17.54
CA LYS A 164 13.15 -0.63 18.90
C LYS A 164 11.80 -0.31 19.55
N ASN A 165 11.30 0.92 19.38
CA ASN A 165 10.03 1.35 19.95
C ASN A 165 8.86 0.65 19.24
N TYR A 166 8.96 0.45 17.92
CA TYR A 166 8.03 -0.37 17.17
C TYR A 166 8.00 -1.82 17.66
N LEU A 167 9.16 -2.47 17.76
CA LEU A 167 9.28 -3.85 18.25
C LEU A 167 8.72 -4.01 19.67
N TYR A 168 9.05 -3.08 20.56
CA TYR A 168 8.55 -3.10 21.94
C TYR A 168 7.02 -3.03 22.01
N LYS A 169 6.41 -2.10 21.26
CA LYS A 169 4.95 -1.94 21.19
C LYS A 169 4.27 -3.16 20.58
N ALA A 170 4.86 -3.77 19.55
CA ALA A 170 4.34 -4.98 18.93
C ALA A 170 4.31 -6.15 19.92
N VAL A 171 5.42 -6.38 20.64
CA VAL A 171 5.54 -7.45 21.64
C VAL A 171 4.53 -7.29 22.77
N ILE A 172 4.33 -6.07 23.28
CA ILE A 172 3.31 -5.82 24.32
C ILE A 172 1.91 -6.17 23.81
N LYS A 173 1.57 -5.72 22.61
CA LYS A 173 0.25 -5.97 22.02
C LYS A 173 -0.01 -7.47 21.83
N ASP A 174 0.97 -8.20 21.30
CA ASP A 174 0.85 -9.64 21.11
C ASP A 174 0.78 -10.39 22.45
N GLY A 175 1.53 -9.93 23.44
CA GLY A 175 1.46 -10.41 24.83
C GLY A 175 0.08 -10.25 25.44
N ASP A 176 -0.55 -9.08 25.30
CA ASP A 176 -1.90 -8.82 25.79
C ASP A 176 -2.95 -9.72 25.12
N ILE A 177 -2.83 -9.97 23.81
CA ILE A 177 -3.73 -10.87 23.08
C ILE A 177 -3.60 -12.30 23.64
N LEU A 178 -2.37 -12.77 23.85
CA LEU A 178 -2.11 -14.10 24.37
C LEU A 178 -2.64 -14.25 25.80
N LEU A 179 -2.34 -13.30 26.68
CA LEU A 179 -2.81 -13.30 28.07
C LEU A 179 -4.34 -13.32 28.14
N ASN A 180 -5.02 -12.50 27.33
CA ASN A 180 -6.48 -12.49 27.25
C ASN A 180 -7.05 -13.84 26.78
N ARG A 181 -6.38 -14.53 25.85
CA ARG A 181 -6.79 -15.86 25.39
C ARG A 181 -6.60 -16.91 26.48
N ILE A 182 -5.46 -16.91 27.17
CA ILE A 182 -5.16 -17.83 28.29
C ILE A 182 -6.15 -17.62 29.44
N GLN A 183 -6.43 -16.37 29.83
CA GLN A 183 -7.40 -16.07 30.88
C GLN A 183 -8.81 -16.55 30.53
N LYS A 184 -9.25 -16.41 29.28
CA LYS A 184 -10.53 -16.97 28.82
C LYS A 184 -10.56 -18.49 28.91
N LEU A 185 -9.49 -19.16 28.48
CA LEU A 185 -9.39 -20.63 28.55
C LEU A 185 -9.38 -21.13 30.01
N ALA A 186 -8.62 -20.49 30.90
CA ALA A 186 -8.56 -20.87 32.31
C ALA A 186 -9.91 -20.75 33.02
N ARG A 187 -10.74 -19.75 32.66
CA ARG A 187 -12.10 -19.60 33.20
C ARG A 187 -13.05 -20.71 32.75
N VAL A 188 -12.83 -21.29 31.56
CA VAL A 188 -13.66 -22.40 31.04
C VAL A 188 -13.25 -23.73 31.67
N ILE A 189 -11.98 -23.90 32.03
CA ILE A 189 -11.46 -25.15 32.65
C ILE A 189 -11.81 -25.22 34.15
N ASN A 190 -11.88 -24.07 34.82
CA ASN A 190 -12.18 -23.97 36.26
C ASN A 190 -13.68 -23.78 36.58
N ALA A 191 -14.56 -23.84 35.57
CA ALA A 191 -16.02 -23.80 35.71
C ALA A 191 -16.60 -25.19 35.46
#